data_AF-A0A651F817-F1
#
_entry.id   AF-A0A651F817-F1
#
_cell.length_a   1.000
_cell.length_b   1.000
_cell.length_c   1.000
_cell.angle_alpha   90.00
_cell.angle_beta   90.00
_cell.angle_gamma   90.00
#
_symmetry.space_group_name_H-M   'P 1'
#
loop_
_entity.id
_entity.type
_entity.pdbx_description
1 polymer ?
#
loop_
_entity_poly.entity_id
_entity_poly.type
_entity_poly.pdbx_seq_one_letter_code
_entity_poly.pdbx_strand_id
1 'polypeptide(L)'
;MRIVFLWFFCSTVFFAHAQELIDGKYYDNSLEFFIVEENVRRTGVLDICIVGEDRRCIENLFTGFEVLVYNSAGKEIWASIWSGQTMRIKFTKGLPEAAHIVVRARAPYVVNKLTTTRIYQDKPLELKYYL
;
A
#
# COMPACT_ATOMS: atom_id res chain seq x y z
N MET A 1 3.01 -58.44 -14.17
CA MET A 1 2.07 -57.64 -13.37
C MET A 1 2.60 -56.21 -13.29
N ARG A 2 1.90 -55.25 -13.90
CA ARG A 2 2.25 -53.82 -13.91
C ARG A 2 1.72 -53.18 -12.64
N ILE A 3 2.60 -52.62 -11.80
CA ILE A 3 2.21 -51.77 -10.68
C ILE A 3 2.06 -50.35 -11.23
N VAL A 4 0.83 -49.88 -11.30
CA VAL A 4 0.50 -48.50 -11.65
C VAL A 4 0.69 -47.65 -10.40
N PHE A 5 1.75 -46.84 -10.38
CA PHE A 5 1.98 -45.85 -9.32
C PHE A 5 1.13 -44.62 -9.66
N LEU A 6 0.00 -44.45 -8.97
CA LEU A 6 -0.85 -43.27 -9.08
C LEU A 6 -0.11 -42.06 -8.49
N TRP A 7 0.30 -41.15 -9.37
CA TRP A 7 0.78 -39.82 -9.00
C TRP A 7 -0.39 -39.00 -8.44
N PHE A 8 -0.33 -38.72 -7.14
CA PHE A 8 -1.25 -37.80 -6.46
C PHE A 8 -0.85 -36.37 -6.85
N PHE A 9 -1.53 -35.82 -7.85
CA PHE A 9 -1.37 -34.42 -8.27
C PHE A 9 -2.03 -33.52 -7.21
N CYS A 10 -1.22 -33.03 -6.26
CA CYS A 10 -1.67 -32.05 -5.28
C CYS A 10 -1.69 -30.67 -5.95
N SER A 11 -2.83 -30.32 -6.55
CA SER A 11 -3.06 -28.98 -7.10
C SER A 11 -3.25 -27.99 -5.95
N THR A 12 -2.19 -27.28 -5.55
CA THR A 12 -2.32 -26.10 -4.69
C THR A 12 -3.01 -25.00 -5.48
N VAL A 13 -4.28 -24.74 -5.19
CA VAL A 13 -5.01 -23.59 -5.72
C VAL A 13 -4.41 -22.35 -5.05
N PHE A 14 -3.67 -21.55 -5.82
CA PHE A 14 -3.32 -20.20 -5.41
C PHE A 14 -4.62 -19.38 -5.48
N PHE A 15 -5.16 -19.00 -4.31
CA PHE A 15 -6.24 -18.03 -4.22
C PHE A 15 -5.65 -16.68 -4.62
N ALA A 16 -5.94 -16.26 -5.85
CA ALA A 16 -5.76 -14.86 -6.25
C ALA A 16 -6.91 -14.06 -5.63
N HIS A 17 -6.61 -13.19 -4.67
CA HIS A 17 -7.58 -12.28 -4.08
C HIS A 17 -7.83 -11.13 -5.07
N ALA A 18 -8.85 -11.31 -5.92
CA ALA A 18 -9.38 -10.24 -6.74
C ALA A 18 -10.48 -9.46 -5.99
N GLN A 19 -10.91 -8.33 -6.52
CA GLN A 19 -12.03 -7.56 -5.97
C GLN A 19 -13.30 -8.40 -5.88
N GLU A 20 -13.87 -8.50 -4.69
CA GLU A 20 -15.10 -9.24 -4.42
C GLU A 20 -16.26 -8.29 -4.13
N LEU A 21 -17.44 -8.58 -4.67
CA LEU A 21 -18.66 -7.82 -4.35
C LEU A 21 -19.37 -8.51 -3.18
N ILE A 22 -19.28 -7.91 -1.99
CA ILE A 22 -19.90 -8.41 -0.75
C ILE A 22 -20.91 -7.37 -0.27
N ASP A 23 -22.18 -7.75 -0.16
CA ASP A 23 -23.28 -6.86 0.27
C ASP A 23 -23.32 -5.51 -0.46
N GLY A 24 -23.06 -5.53 -1.77
CA GLY A 24 -23.05 -4.32 -2.62
C GLY A 24 -21.82 -3.43 -2.47
N LYS A 25 -20.78 -3.88 -1.76
CA LYS A 25 -19.48 -3.21 -1.64
C LYS A 25 -18.39 -4.03 -2.30
N TYR A 26 -17.52 -3.37 -3.06
CA TYR A 26 -16.30 -4.00 -3.53
C TYR A 26 -15.30 -4.12 -2.37
N TYR A 27 -14.68 -5.26 -2.20
CA TYR A 27 -13.66 -5.55 -1.19
C TYR A 27 -12.40 -6.10 -1.84
N ASP A 28 -11.25 -5.66 -1.38
CA ASP A 28 -9.95 -6.16 -1.83
C ASP A 28 -8.89 -5.95 -0.75
N ASN A 29 -8.63 -7.01 0.02
CA ASN A 29 -7.63 -7.00 1.09
C ASN A 29 -6.20 -7.27 0.58
N SER A 30 -6.00 -7.47 -0.73
CA SER A 30 -4.67 -7.65 -1.33
C SER A 30 -3.95 -6.32 -1.58
N LEU A 31 -4.69 -5.20 -1.51
CA LEU A 31 -4.15 -3.89 -1.79
C LEU A 31 -3.17 -3.45 -0.70
N GLU A 32 -2.06 -2.85 -1.12
CA GLU A 32 -0.99 -2.37 -0.25
C GLU A 32 -0.45 -1.02 -0.74
N PHE A 33 0.10 -0.20 0.16
CA PHE A 33 1.00 0.87 -0.24
C PHE A 33 2.37 0.29 -0.63
N PHE A 34 3.01 0.87 -1.63
CA PHE A 34 4.34 0.50 -2.09
C PHE A 34 5.22 1.73 -2.28
N ILE A 35 6.51 1.64 -1.97
CA ILE A 35 7.50 2.71 -2.20
C ILE A 35 7.98 2.64 -3.66
N VAL A 36 7.74 3.71 -4.42
CA VAL A 36 8.26 3.88 -5.78
C VAL A 36 9.64 4.55 -5.75
N GLU A 37 9.78 5.61 -4.95
CA GLU A 37 11.03 6.34 -4.77
C GLU A 37 11.14 6.80 -3.32
N GLU A 38 12.33 6.69 -2.73
CA GLU A 38 12.60 7.23 -1.41
C GLU A 38 13.94 7.97 -1.40
N ASN A 39 13.90 9.23 -0.95
CA ASN A 39 15.06 10.06 -0.71
C ASN A 39 14.73 11.15 0.33
N VAL A 40 14.08 10.74 1.41
CA VAL A 40 13.60 11.60 2.49
C VAL A 40 14.76 12.23 3.24
N ARG A 41 15.84 11.49 3.52
CA ARG A 41 17.00 12.01 4.27
C ARG A 41 17.72 13.15 3.56
N ARG A 42 17.95 13.05 2.24
CA ARG A 42 18.74 14.05 1.51
C ARG A 42 17.88 15.09 0.82
N THR A 43 16.93 14.66 0.00
CA THR A 43 16.15 15.59 -0.85
C THR A 43 14.72 15.80 -0.35
N GLY A 44 14.27 15.04 0.64
CA GLY A 44 12.90 15.12 1.13
C GLY A 44 11.91 14.64 0.07
N VAL A 45 12.19 13.53 -0.62
CA VAL A 45 11.28 12.93 -1.62
C VAL A 45 10.79 11.59 -1.10
N LEU A 46 9.48 11.37 -1.19
CA LEU A 46 8.84 10.08 -0.97
C LEU A 46 7.78 9.91 -2.05
N ASP A 47 7.89 8.88 -2.88
CA ASP A 47 6.89 8.55 -3.89
C ASP A 47 6.34 7.16 -3.59
N ILE A 48 5.02 7.06 -3.51
CA ILE A 48 4.33 5.82 -3.19
C ILE A 48 3.25 5.53 -4.23
N CYS A 49 2.81 4.28 -4.30
CA CYS A 49 1.63 3.92 -5.08
C CYS A 49 0.81 2.86 -4.35
N ILE A 50 -0.39 2.57 -4.86
CA ILE A 50 -1.19 1.44 -4.42
C ILE A 50 -0.92 0.28 -5.38
N VAL A 51 -0.63 -0.89 -4.85
CA VAL A 51 -0.39 -2.12 -5.63
C VAL A 51 -1.36 -3.21 -5.18
N GLY A 52 -1.63 -4.17 -6.06
CA GLY A 52 -2.24 -5.45 -5.70
C GLY A 52 -1.20 -6.58 -5.68
N GLU A 53 -1.65 -7.81 -5.83
CA GLU A 53 -0.79 -9.01 -5.77
C GLU A 53 0.36 -9.01 -6.78
N ASP A 54 0.15 -8.44 -7.98
CA ASP A 54 1.14 -8.41 -9.05
C ASP A 54 2.22 -7.33 -8.88
N ARG A 55 2.17 -6.58 -7.76
CA ARG A 55 3.11 -5.51 -7.38
C ARG A 55 3.23 -4.37 -8.42
N ARG A 56 2.31 -4.27 -9.38
CA ARG A 56 2.28 -3.14 -10.32
C ARG A 56 1.48 -1.99 -9.71
N CYS A 57 1.96 -0.76 -9.90
CA CYS A 57 1.24 0.43 -9.47
C CYS A 57 -0.10 0.54 -10.20
N ILE A 58 -1.16 0.69 -9.41
CA ILE A 58 -2.52 0.84 -9.90
C ILE A 58 -2.87 2.33 -9.93
N GLU A 59 -2.62 2.97 -11.07
CA GLU A 59 -2.71 4.43 -11.23
C GLU A 59 -4.11 5.02 -11.01
N ASN A 60 -5.16 4.22 -11.19
CA ASN A 60 -6.54 4.64 -11.04
C ASN A 60 -7.09 4.51 -9.61
N LEU A 61 -6.27 4.17 -8.62
CA LEU A 61 -6.66 4.14 -7.21
C LEU A 61 -6.06 5.32 -6.44
N PHE A 62 -6.81 5.81 -5.46
CA PHE A 62 -6.30 6.76 -4.46
C PHE A 62 -7.01 6.58 -3.12
N THR A 63 -6.36 7.05 -2.06
CA THR A 63 -6.98 7.19 -0.74
C THR A 63 -6.33 8.37 -0.02
N GLY A 64 -7.07 9.05 0.85
CA GLY A 64 -6.47 10.05 1.72
C GLY A 64 -5.57 9.36 2.75
N PHE A 65 -4.36 9.87 2.95
CA PHE A 65 -3.37 9.24 3.84
C PHE A 65 -2.64 10.26 4.71
N GLU A 66 -2.13 9.79 5.84
CA GLU A 66 -1.15 10.50 6.67
C GLU A 66 0.25 9.93 6.43
N VAL A 67 1.25 10.79 6.48
CA VAL A 67 2.67 10.42 6.46
C VAL A 67 3.29 10.94 7.73
N LEU A 68 3.90 10.04 8.48
CA LEU A 68 4.57 10.29 9.75
C LEU A 68 6.04 9.88 9.61
N VAL A 69 6.96 10.75 9.99
CA VAL A 69 8.40 10.46 9.96
C VAL A 69 8.94 10.52 11.38
N TYR A 70 9.70 9.50 11.74
CA TYR A 70 10.28 9.33 13.07
C TYR A 70 11.79 9.26 12.99
N ASN A 71 12.47 9.80 14.00
CA ASN A 71 13.91 9.63 14.16
C ASN A 71 14.27 8.33 14.90
N SER A 72 15.57 8.08 15.10
CA SER A 72 16.08 6.85 15.75
C SER A 72 15.70 6.74 17.23
N ALA A 73 15.35 7.85 17.89
CA ALA A 73 14.84 7.86 19.25
C ALA A 73 13.32 7.56 19.32
N GLY A 74 12.66 7.31 18.19
CA GLY A 74 11.22 7.09 18.10
C GLY A 74 10.39 8.37 18.21
N LYS A 75 11.02 9.55 18.17
CA LYS A 75 10.31 10.84 18.18
C LYS A 75 9.82 11.16 16.78
N GLU A 76 8.54 11.54 16.67
CA GLU A 76 7.99 12.12 15.45
C GLU A 76 8.68 13.46 15.16
N ILE A 77 9.26 13.59 13.97
CA ILE A 77 9.96 14.79 13.50
C ILE A 77 9.19 15.51 12.39
N TRP A 78 8.22 14.84 11.78
CA TRP A 78 7.40 15.41 10.72
C TRP A 78 6.11 14.61 10.54
N ALA A 79 5.01 15.31 10.26
CA ALA A 79 3.73 14.72 9.93
C ALA A 79 2.97 15.58 8.90
N SER A 80 2.23 14.96 7.99
CA SER A 80 1.31 15.66 7.09
C SER A 80 0.20 14.75 6.58
N ILE A 81 -0.91 15.35 6.17
CA ILE A 81 -2.08 14.69 5.60
C ILE A 81 -2.20 15.02 4.11
N TRP A 82 -2.47 14.01 3.31
CA TRP A 82 -2.56 14.10 1.85
C TRP A 82 -3.90 13.56 1.35
N SER A 83 -4.39 14.14 0.25
CA SER A 83 -5.66 13.73 -0.37
C SER A 83 -5.57 12.41 -1.14
N GLY A 84 -4.35 11.95 -1.49
CA GLY A 84 -4.15 10.79 -2.37
C GLY A 84 -4.17 11.09 -3.86
N GLN A 85 -4.55 12.30 -4.28
CA GLN A 85 -4.59 12.64 -5.72
C GLN A 85 -3.20 12.64 -6.35
N THR A 86 -2.20 13.10 -5.59
CA THR A 86 -0.78 12.89 -5.86
C THR A 86 -0.22 12.02 -4.75
N MET A 87 0.52 10.99 -5.13
CA MET A 87 1.18 10.07 -4.21
C MET A 87 2.68 10.37 -4.08
N ARG A 88 3.18 11.33 -4.87
CA ARG A 88 4.52 11.90 -4.71
C ARG A 88 4.49 13.03 -3.70
N ILE A 89 5.25 12.88 -2.62
CA ILE A 89 5.41 13.81 -1.51
C ILE A 89 6.78 14.49 -1.65
N LYS A 90 6.75 15.82 -1.59
CA LYS A 90 7.96 16.66 -1.51
C LYS A 90 7.94 17.44 -0.20
N PHE A 91 8.90 17.14 0.66
CA PHE A 91 9.12 17.83 1.92
C PHE A 91 9.82 19.18 1.62
N THR A 92 9.66 20.16 2.50
CA THR A 92 10.31 21.48 2.35
C THR A 92 11.83 21.38 2.31
N LYS A 93 12.39 20.38 3.00
CA LYS A 93 13.82 20.05 3.05
C LYS A 93 13.99 18.55 3.30
N GLY A 94 15.20 18.03 3.07
CA GLY A 94 15.57 16.70 3.55
C GLY A 94 15.47 16.61 5.07
N LEU A 95 15.24 15.41 5.58
CA LEU A 95 15.16 15.08 7.02
C LEU A 95 16.32 14.12 7.38
N PRO A 96 17.56 14.59 7.57
CA PRO A 96 18.73 13.74 7.79
C PRO A 96 18.60 12.78 8.99
N GLU A 97 17.86 13.18 10.01
CA GLU A 97 17.62 12.44 11.24
C GLU A 97 16.49 11.39 11.13
N ALA A 98 15.82 11.30 9.98
CA ALA A 98 14.75 10.32 9.76
C ALA A 98 15.28 8.88 9.84
N ALA A 99 14.60 8.02 10.59
CA ALA A 99 14.93 6.61 10.77
C ALA A 99 13.86 5.68 10.18
N HIS A 100 12.58 6.07 10.26
CA HIS A 100 11.52 5.33 9.60
C HIS A 100 10.33 6.23 9.28
N ILE A 101 9.50 5.76 8.37
CA ILE A 101 8.30 6.42 7.86
C ILE A 101 7.12 5.49 8.10
N VAL A 102 5.98 6.06 8.49
CA VAL A 102 4.69 5.39 8.51
C VAL A 102 3.77 6.12 7.55
N VAL A 103 3.18 5.40 6.60
CA VAL A 103 2.11 5.90 5.73
C VAL A 103 0.85 5.13 6.08
N ARG A 104 -0.23 5.84 6.43
CA ARG A 104 -1.50 5.21 6.80
C ARG A 104 -2.67 5.86 6.07
N ALA A 105 -3.51 5.04 5.45
CA ALA A 105 -4.78 5.49 4.89
C ALA A 105 -5.72 5.94 6.01
N ARG A 106 -6.45 7.03 5.79
CA ARG A 106 -7.39 7.58 6.79
C ARG A 106 -8.71 6.82 6.86
N ALA A 107 -8.96 5.95 5.88
CA ALA A 107 -10.15 5.14 5.79
C ALA A 107 -9.80 3.71 5.32
N PRO A 108 -10.60 2.70 5.69
CA PRO A 108 -10.44 1.32 5.24
C PRO A 108 -11.01 1.11 3.83
N TYR A 109 -10.68 2.00 2.91
CA TYR A 109 -11.00 1.86 1.50
C TYR A 109 -10.07 2.71 0.63
N VAL A 110 -9.95 2.31 -0.63
CA VAL A 110 -9.43 3.13 -1.72
C VAL A 110 -10.59 3.53 -2.64
N VAL A 111 -10.38 4.55 -3.45
CA VAL A 111 -11.37 5.06 -4.40
C VAL A 111 -10.82 4.91 -5.79
N ASN A 112 -11.61 4.34 -6.69
CA ASN A 112 -11.33 4.35 -8.11
C ASN A 112 -11.57 5.76 -8.67
N LYS A 113 -10.53 6.39 -9.22
CA LYS A 113 -10.58 7.75 -9.79
C LYS A 113 -11.61 7.90 -10.91
N LEU A 114 -11.81 6.84 -11.70
CA LEU A 114 -12.65 6.87 -12.89
C LEU A 114 -14.12 6.67 -12.54
N THR A 115 -14.43 5.78 -11.60
CA THR A 115 -15.82 5.41 -11.29
C THR A 115 -16.33 6.00 -9.99
N THR A 116 -15.47 6.60 -9.17
CA THR A 116 -15.74 7.05 -7.79
C THR A 116 -16.14 5.92 -6.83
N THR A 117 -16.04 4.66 -7.28
CA THR A 117 -16.35 3.47 -6.49
C THR A 117 -15.34 3.30 -5.37
N ARG A 118 -15.83 2.98 -4.18
CA ARG A 118 -15.00 2.59 -3.04
C ARG A 118 -14.73 1.09 -3.10
N ILE A 119 -13.46 0.72 -2.91
CA ILE A 119 -13.01 -0.65 -2.73
C ILE A 119 -12.53 -0.74 -1.28
N TYR A 120 -13.27 -1.47 -0.47
CA TYR A 120 -13.11 -1.58 0.96
C TYR A 120 -12.06 -2.63 1.34
N GLN A 121 -11.54 -2.47 2.54
CA GLN A 121 -10.63 -3.38 3.20
C GLN A 121 -11.08 -3.58 4.64
N ASP A 122 -10.61 -4.64 5.29
CA ASP A 122 -10.88 -4.87 6.71
C ASP A 122 -10.22 -3.80 7.59
N LYS A 123 -9.06 -3.29 7.13
CA LYS A 123 -8.27 -2.27 7.82
C LYS A 123 -7.74 -1.24 6.82
N PRO A 124 -7.48 0.01 7.26
CA PRO A 124 -6.78 0.98 6.43
C PRO A 124 -5.42 0.45 6.00
N LEU A 125 -5.03 0.78 4.77
CA LEU A 125 -3.67 0.55 4.28
C LEU A 125 -2.67 1.18 5.23
N GLU A 126 -1.64 0.43 5.59
CA GLU A 126 -0.53 0.91 6.40
C GLU A 126 0.78 0.37 5.84
N LEU A 127 1.78 1.24 5.75
CA LEU A 127 3.14 0.91 5.37
C LEU A 127 4.09 1.50 6.40
N LYS A 128 4.98 0.66 6.92
CA LYS A 128 6.10 1.08 7.75
C LYS A 128 7.40 0.79 7.01
N TYR A 129 8.19 1.82 6.75
CA TYR A 129 9.44 1.73 5.98
C TYR A 129 10.61 2.29 6.77
N TYR A 130 11.71 1.53 6.86
CA TYR A 130 12.93 1.92 7.58
C TYR A 130 13.97 2.45 6.59
N LEU A 131 14.60 3.58 6.95
CA LEU A 131 15.52 4.38 6.12
C LEU A 131 16.99 4.04 6.34
#